data_AF-A0A336KDT3-F1
#
_entry.id   AF-A0A336KDT3-F1
#
_cell.length_a   1.000
_cell.length_b   1.000
_cell.length_c   1.000
_cell.angle_alpha   90.00
_cell.angle_beta   90.00
_cell.angle_gamma   90.00
#
_symmetry.space_group_name_H-M   'P 1'
#
loop_
_entity.id
_entity.type
_entity.pdbx_description
1 polymer ?
#
loop_
_entity_poly.entity_id
_entity_poly.type
_entity_poly.pdbx_seq_one_letter_code
_entity_poly.pdbx_strand_id
1 'polypeptide(L)'
;MLNCIRRRTEESLHSKRMTRKAEQVHKEFEKAVKVLLLGTGESGKTTILKQMKILHSEQAFSDEDRKNKVAEIRYNLHESIYELVRHVPILGLNFDSAENRIKADYILGIGKYPPQVFDDVSFHEFYDKLSKTNLIFSNFKVYCNCVLDLWINDSSIRTAYNHSNEFQLIDNAKYFLDKVETITRADYIPTNEDILKSRKITNGINEVTFKIKMTKGMNTGIQTFKMFDVGGQRNNRNKWLQVFEGIDAVLFVISCGDFDQYLREDPRQNRLKESLELFERVWNNRFLLQAGVICFLNKQDVLMSKIAAGKHINQYFPEYDKFHMSPAEGNIFDEAMRTRCFIRKQLVDIASEPPKRLSQLSYGNQRERQAYFHYTVATDTENVKKVFNDVHDMIVSRNLFELGLL
;
A
#
# COMPACT_ATOMS: atom_id res chain seq x y z
N MET A 1 48.38 1.28 -60.72
CA MET A 1 47.70 1.84 -59.53
C MET A 1 46.25 1.37 -59.54
N LEU A 2 45.91 0.41 -58.69
CA LEU A 2 44.55 -0.11 -58.53
C LEU A 2 43.78 0.76 -57.52
N ASN A 3 42.70 1.40 -57.96
CA ASN A 3 41.73 2.07 -57.08
C ASN A 3 40.57 1.12 -56.77
N CYS A 4 40.61 0.47 -55.61
CA CYS A 4 39.49 -0.29 -55.05
C CYS A 4 38.53 0.64 -54.30
N ILE A 5 37.52 1.19 -54.98
CA ILE A 5 36.39 1.88 -54.34
C ILE A 5 35.39 0.82 -53.87
N ARG A 6 35.45 0.46 -52.59
CA ARG A 6 34.46 -0.40 -51.92
C ARG A 6 33.09 0.29 -51.94
N ARG A 7 32.15 -0.19 -52.78
CA ARG A 7 30.71 0.09 -52.62
C ARG A 7 30.30 -0.38 -51.22
N ARG A 8 29.92 0.54 -50.33
CA ARG A 8 29.23 0.19 -49.08
C ARG A 8 27.89 -0.41 -49.47
N THR A 9 27.73 -1.72 -49.29
CA THR A 9 26.45 -2.42 -49.47
C THR A 9 25.41 -1.86 -48.50
N GLU A 10 24.15 -1.80 -48.92
CA GLU A 10 23.03 -1.32 -48.09
C GLU A 10 22.96 -2.05 -46.74
N GLU A 11 23.40 -3.31 -46.68
CA GLU A 11 23.58 -4.10 -45.46
C GLU A 11 24.54 -3.45 -44.45
N SER A 12 25.62 -2.81 -44.88
CA SER A 12 26.57 -2.12 -43.97
C SER A 12 25.95 -0.86 -43.37
N LEU A 13 25.13 -0.15 -44.15
CA LEU A 13 24.40 1.04 -43.68
C LEU A 13 23.25 0.64 -42.75
N HIS A 14 22.55 -0.45 -43.07
CA HIS A 14 21.52 -1.04 -42.22
C HIS A 14 22.13 -1.54 -40.90
N SER A 15 23.22 -2.30 -40.96
CA SER A 15 23.97 -2.77 -39.78
C SER A 15 24.44 -1.62 -38.89
N LYS A 16 25.03 -0.56 -39.45
CA LYS A 16 25.43 0.63 -38.67
C LYS A 16 24.26 1.40 -38.06
N ARG A 17 23.11 1.46 -38.75
CA ARG A 17 21.86 2.00 -38.18
C ARG A 17 21.37 1.14 -37.03
N MET A 18 21.42 -0.18 -37.18
CA MET A 18 21.05 -1.14 -36.13
C MET A 18 21.98 -1.04 -34.91
N THR A 19 23.30 -0.94 -35.10
CA THR A 19 24.25 -0.77 -33.99
C THR A 19 24.03 0.55 -33.25
N ARG A 20 23.85 1.67 -33.98
CA ARG A 20 23.56 2.97 -33.34
C ARG A 20 22.22 2.97 -32.60
N LYS A 21 21.19 2.32 -33.17
CA LYS A 21 19.90 2.14 -32.49
C LYS A 21 20.06 1.29 -31.23
N ALA A 22 20.84 0.21 -31.28
CA ALA A 22 21.12 -0.64 -30.12
C ALA A 22 21.90 0.09 -29.02
N GLU A 23 22.91 0.90 -29.37
CA GLU A 23 23.67 1.73 -28.43
C GLU A 23 22.80 2.82 -27.78
N GLN A 24 21.86 3.40 -28.54
CA GLN A 24 20.94 4.41 -28.01
C GLN A 24 19.91 3.79 -27.06
N VAL A 25 19.33 2.64 -27.42
CA VAL A 25 18.47 1.84 -26.54
C VAL A 25 19.24 1.40 -25.29
N HIS A 26 20.53 1.04 -25.41
CA HIS A 26 21.37 0.67 -24.28
C HIS A 26 21.59 1.85 -23.32
N LYS A 27 21.88 3.05 -23.83
CA LYS A 27 21.98 4.28 -23.02
C LYS A 27 20.66 4.68 -22.36
N GLU A 28 19.52 4.41 -22.99
CA GLU A 28 18.20 4.63 -22.39
C GLU A 28 17.94 3.63 -21.25
N PHE A 29 18.40 2.39 -21.39
CA PHE A 29 18.33 1.36 -20.35
C PHE A 29 19.23 1.66 -19.12
N GLU A 30 20.35 2.35 -19.32
CA GLU A 30 21.19 2.81 -18.21
C GLU A 30 20.56 3.98 -17.41
N LYS A 31 19.57 4.69 -17.97
CA LYS A 31 18.85 5.71 -17.20
C LYS A 31 17.97 5.06 -16.15
N ALA A 32 17.94 5.68 -14.96
CA ALA A 32 17.08 5.21 -13.89
C ALA A 32 15.61 5.38 -14.28
N VAL A 33 14.85 4.28 -14.27
CA VAL A 33 13.39 4.31 -14.46
C VAL A 33 12.76 4.98 -13.25
N LYS A 34 11.96 6.01 -13.48
CA LYS A 34 11.25 6.72 -12.42
C LYS A 34 9.81 6.23 -12.30
N VAL A 35 9.46 5.69 -11.14
CA VAL A 35 8.11 5.18 -10.84
C VAL A 35 7.49 5.98 -9.70
N LEU A 36 6.30 6.52 -9.92
CA LEU A 36 5.56 7.29 -8.92
C LEU A 36 4.47 6.44 -8.27
N LEU A 37 4.49 6.31 -6.93
CA LEU A 37 3.45 5.57 -6.19
C LEU A 37 2.30 6.50 -5.82
N LEU A 38 1.12 6.26 -6.36
CA LEU A 38 -0.11 7.01 -6.07
C LEU A 38 -1.21 6.10 -5.49
N GLY A 39 -2.22 6.71 -4.87
CA GLY A 39 -3.33 6.01 -4.24
C GLY A 39 -3.74 6.67 -2.93
N THR A 40 -4.92 6.31 -2.42
CA THR A 40 -5.49 6.85 -1.17
C THR A 40 -4.63 6.55 0.05
N GLY A 41 -4.92 7.22 1.18
CA GLY A 41 -4.34 6.82 2.47
C GLY A 41 -4.59 5.34 2.75
N GLU A 42 -3.64 4.65 3.38
CA GLU A 42 -3.79 3.24 3.80
C GLU A 42 -3.99 2.21 2.67
N SER A 43 -3.80 2.59 1.40
CA SER A 43 -3.90 1.64 0.28
C SER A 43 -2.77 0.62 0.20
N GLY A 44 -1.66 0.83 0.93
CA GLY A 44 -0.51 -0.08 0.99
C GLY A 44 0.73 0.35 0.20
N LYS A 45 0.77 1.57 -0.34
CA LYS A 45 1.95 2.14 -1.06
C LYS A 45 3.25 1.96 -0.29
N THR A 46 3.31 2.47 0.93
CA THR A 46 4.52 2.40 1.77
C THR A 46 4.89 0.96 2.11
N THR A 47 3.92 0.05 2.26
CA THR A 47 4.18 -1.38 2.48
C THR A 47 4.82 -2.03 1.26
N ILE A 48 4.31 -1.76 0.06
CA ILE A 48 4.92 -2.21 -1.19
C ILE A 48 6.36 -1.70 -1.29
N LEU A 49 6.58 -0.41 -1.01
CA LEU A 49 7.93 0.18 -1.05
C LEU A 49 8.89 -0.46 -0.03
N LYS A 50 8.43 -0.66 1.21
CA LYS A 50 9.19 -1.37 2.25
C LYS A 50 9.54 -2.80 1.79
N GLN A 51 8.60 -3.50 1.16
CA GLN A 51 8.80 -4.85 0.63
C GLN A 51 9.85 -4.87 -0.49
N MET A 52 9.79 -3.91 -1.43
CA MET A 52 10.80 -3.76 -2.47
C MET A 52 12.19 -3.50 -1.88
N LYS A 53 12.28 -2.66 -0.84
CA LYS A 53 13.54 -2.39 -0.12
C LYS A 53 14.09 -3.66 0.51
N ILE A 54 13.24 -4.47 1.16
CA ILE A 54 13.63 -5.75 1.78
C ILE A 54 14.19 -6.74 0.76
N LEU A 55 13.57 -6.85 -0.41
CA LEU A 55 13.94 -7.85 -1.42
C LEU A 55 15.19 -7.47 -2.24
N HIS A 56 15.46 -6.17 -2.41
CA HIS A 56 16.46 -5.68 -3.37
C HIS A 56 17.56 -4.81 -2.75
N SER A 57 17.60 -4.65 -1.43
CA SER A 57 18.69 -3.98 -0.73
C SER A 57 19.41 -4.98 0.18
N GLU A 58 20.71 -5.19 -0.05
CA GLU A 58 21.56 -6.13 0.72
C GLU A 58 21.56 -5.84 2.23
N GLN A 59 21.28 -4.59 2.63
CA GLN A 59 21.02 -4.17 4.00
C GLN A 59 19.73 -3.34 4.06
N ALA A 60 18.57 -3.98 3.92
CA ALA A 60 17.29 -3.26 3.87
C ALA A 60 17.01 -2.38 5.11
N PHE A 61 17.37 -2.88 6.29
CA PHE A 61 17.30 -2.16 7.56
C PHE A 61 18.48 -2.57 8.45
N SER A 62 19.33 -1.61 8.79
CA SER A 62 20.37 -1.76 9.81
C SER A 62 19.74 -1.92 11.20
N ASP A 63 20.52 -2.38 12.19
CA ASP A 63 20.04 -2.45 13.58
C ASP A 63 19.60 -1.07 14.11
N GLU A 64 20.26 -0.01 13.64
CA GLU A 64 19.88 1.37 13.97
C GLU A 64 18.55 1.76 13.32
N ASP A 65 18.32 1.40 12.05
CA ASP A 65 17.02 1.60 11.39
C ASP A 65 15.90 0.87 12.14
N ARG A 66 16.18 -0.36 12.62
CA ARG A 66 15.21 -1.16 13.41
C ARG A 66 14.90 -0.47 14.74
N LYS A 67 15.91 0.00 15.47
CA LYS A 67 15.71 0.75 16.72
C LYS A 67 14.84 1.99 16.52
N ASN A 68 15.07 2.73 15.43
CA ASN A 68 14.26 3.89 15.06
C ASN A 68 12.78 3.56 14.75
N LYS A 69 12.42 2.28 14.58
CA LYS A 69 11.04 1.82 14.39
C LYS A 69 10.33 1.39 15.67
N VAL A 70 11.03 1.24 16.79
CA VAL A 70 10.45 0.79 18.06
C VAL A 70 9.32 1.71 18.52
N ALA A 71 9.55 3.03 18.52
CA ALA A 71 8.55 4.01 18.95
C ALA A 71 7.30 3.99 18.05
N GLU A 72 7.47 3.83 16.74
CA GLU A 72 6.38 3.73 15.76
C GLU A 72 5.52 2.47 16.01
N ILE A 73 6.15 1.32 16.24
CA ILE A 73 5.45 0.05 16.48
C ILE A 73 4.72 0.07 17.82
N ARG A 74 5.36 0.62 18.87
CA ARG A 74 4.72 0.81 20.18
C ARG A 74 3.53 1.76 20.12
N TYR A 75 3.62 2.81 19.29
CA TYR A 75 2.48 3.67 18.99
C TYR A 75 1.35 2.89 18.30
N ASN A 76 1.66 2.05 17.31
CA ASN A 76 0.64 1.24 16.62
C ASN A 76 -0.04 0.23 17.56
N LEU A 77 0.71 -0.41 18.47
CA LEU A 77 0.16 -1.26 19.52
C LEU A 77 -0.82 -0.48 20.41
N HIS A 78 -0.41 0.70 20.87
CA HIS A 78 -1.23 1.51 21.76
C HIS A 78 -2.47 2.10 21.07
N GLU A 79 -2.33 2.65 19.85
CA GLU A 79 -3.46 3.12 19.04
C GLU A 79 -4.50 2.01 18.85
N SER A 80 -4.04 0.77 18.64
CA SER A 80 -4.93 -0.40 18.46
C SER A 80 -5.79 -0.67 19.69
N ILE A 81 -5.19 -0.83 20.87
CA ILE A 81 -5.96 -1.13 22.08
C ILE A 81 -6.79 0.08 22.53
N TYR A 82 -6.27 1.29 22.39
CA TYR A 82 -6.97 2.52 22.76
C TYR A 82 -8.26 2.69 21.97
N GLU A 83 -8.22 2.55 20.64
CA GLU A 83 -9.43 2.70 19.83
C GLU A 83 -10.44 1.57 20.07
N LEU A 84 -9.98 0.33 20.31
CA LEU A 84 -10.89 -0.77 20.68
C LEU A 84 -11.63 -0.48 21.99
N VAL A 85 -10.89 -0.19 23.06
CA VAL A 85 -11.45 0.11 24.38
C VAL A 85 -12.41 1.30 24.32
N ARG A 86 -12.03 2.37 23.61
CA ARG A 86 -12.85 3.58 23.45
C ARG A 86 -14.19 3.30 22.75
N HIS A 87 -14.21 2.37 21.79
CA HIS A 87 -15.40 2.10 20.99
C HIS A 87 -16.31 1.02 21.58
N VAL A 88 -15.88 0.21 22.55
CA VAL A 88 -16.76 -0.73 23.27
C VAL A 88 -18.08 -0.07 23.71
N PRO A 89 -18.08 1.02 24.52
CA PRO A 89 -19.33 1.66 24.94
C PRO A 89 -20.05 2.38 23.79
N ILE A 90 -19.33 2.87 22.77
CA ILE A 90 -19.93 3.57 21.62
C ILE A 90 -20.74 2.61 20.76
N LEU A 91 -20.29 1.35 20.66
CA LEU A 91 -21.00 0.26 19.98
C LEU A 91 -22.14 -0.33 20.84
N GLY A 92 -22.40 0.23 22.03
CA GLY A 92 -23.40 -0.29 22.95
C GLY A 92 -23.00 -1.60 23.64
N LEU A 93 -21.71 -1.94 23.65
CA LEU A 93 -21.17 -3.10 24.33
C LEU A 93 -20.76 -2.76 25.78
N ASN A 94 -20.68 -3.78 26.63
CA ASN A 94 -20.18 -3.67 28.00
C ASN A 94 -18.97 -4.59 28.17
N PHE A 95 -17.98 -4.16 28.95
CA PHE A 95 -16.87 -5.02 29.36
C PHE A 95 -17.38 -6.21 30.17
N ASP A 96 -16.72 -7.36 30.02
CA ASP A 96 -17.17 -8.62 30.62
C ASP A 96 -17.11 -8.60 32.17
N SER A 97 -16.25 -7.75 32.75
CA SER A 97 -16.07 -7.64 34.19
C SER A 97 -15.75 -6.21 34.65
N ALA A 98 -16.00 -5.95 35.94
CA ALA A 98 -15.59 -4.68 36.57
C ALA A 98 -14.07 -4.48 36.54
N GLU A 99 -13.30 -5.57 36.62
CA GLU A 99 -11.84 -5.53 36.53
C GLU A 99 -11.36 -5.11 35.13
N ASN A 100 -11.96 -5.67 34.07
CA ASN A 100 -11.65 -5.27 32.69
C ASN A 100 -12.06 -3.82 32.43
N ARG A 101 -13.15 -3.34 33.05
CA ARG A 101 -13.51 -1.92 32.99
C ARG A 101 -12.44 -1.02 33.61
N ILE A 102 -11.85 -1.41 34.75
CA ILE A 102 -10.75 -0.64 35.36
C ILE A 102 -9.50 -0.65 34.45
N LYS A 103 -9.16 -1.80 33.83
CA LYS A 103 -8.06 -1.90 32.87
C LYS A 103 -8.32 -1.01 31.64
N ALA A 104 -9.54 -1.00 31.14
CA ALA A 104 -9.99 -0.11 30.07
C ALA A 104 -9.85 1.37 30.45
N ASP A 105 -10.34 1.76 31.62
CA ASP A 105 -10.23 3.12 32.14
C ASP A 105 -8.75 3.55 32.31
N TYR A 106 -7.88 2.63 32.71
CA TYR A 106 -6.43 2.86 32.73
C TYR A 106 -5.86 3.14 31.33
N ILE A 107 -6.17 2.30 30.32
CA ILE A 107 -5.72 2.52 28.93
C ILE A 107 -6.22 3.86 28.40
N LEU A 108 -7.48 4.23 28.68
CA LEU A 108 -8.04 5.52 28.30
C LEU A 108 -7.38 6.69 29.03
N GLY A 109 -7.01 6.49 30.30
CA GLY A 109 -6.32 7.45 31.16
C GLY A 109 -4.90 7.79 30.71
N ILE A 110 -4.21 6.86 30.03
CA ILE A 110 -2.91 7.14 29.36
C ILE A 110 -3.09 8.19 28.26
N GLY A 111 -4.27 8.24 27.64
CA GLY A 111 -4.58 9.10 26.51
C GLY A 111 -4.23 8.45 25.17
N LYS A 112 -4.17 9.24 24.10
CA LYS A 112 -4.02 8.75 22.72
C LYS A 112 -2.59 8.35 22.33
N TYR A 113 -1.62 8.69 23.17
CA TYR A 113 -0.20 8.47 22.90
C TYR A 113 0.32 7.39 23.84
N PRO A 114 1.19 6.48 23.36
CA PRO A 114 1.72 5.41 24.18
C PRO A 114 2.48 5.98 25.38
N PRO A 115 2.57 5.21 26.48
CA PRO A 115 3.41 5.61 27.60
C PRO A 115 4.87 5.75 27.14
N GLN A 116 5.58 6.74 27.69
CA GLN A 116 6.99 6.99 27.34
C GLN A 116 7.89 5.80 27.71
N VAL A 117 7.52 5.10 28.78
CA VAL A 117 8.21 3.93 29.27
C VAL A 117 7.17 2.83 29.50
N PHE A 118 7.48 1.62 29.04
CA PHE A 118 6.63 0.44 29.15
C PHE A 118 6.97 -0.41 30.40
N ASP A 119 7.92 0.06 31.20
CA ASP A 119 8.19 -0.40 32.56
C ASP A 119 7.53 0.55 33.56
N ASP A 120 6.91 -0.01 34.59
CA ASP A 120 5.81 0.64 35.32
C ASP A 120 6.27 1.60 36.42
N VAL A 121 5.64 2.77 36.44
CA VAL A 121 5.46 3.56 37.68
C VAL A 121 4.01 4.06 37.83
N SER A 122 3.22 4.12 36.75
CA SER A 122 1.96 4.89 36.73
C SER A 122 0.68 4.15 37.17
N PHE A 123 0.65 2.81 37.16
CA PHE A 123 -0.58 2.10 37.58
C PHE A 123 -0.75 2.10 39.11
N HIS A 124 0.34 2.02 39.87
CA HIS A 124 0.26 1.99 41.34
C HIS A 124 -0.29 3.33 41.88
N GLU A 125 0.13 4.47 41.32
CA GLU A 125 -0.41 5.79 41.67
C GLU A 125 -1.88 5.99 41.25
N PHE A 126 -2.30 5.39 40.12
CA PHE A 126 -3.68 5.45 39.65
C PHE A 126 -4.62 4.57 40.51
N TYR A 127 -4.17 3.38 40.89
CA TYR A 127 -4.94 2.43 41.70
C TYR A 127 -5.01 2.84 43.19
N ASP A 128 -3.94 3.43 43.73
CA ASP A 128 -3.93 4.00 45.10
C ASP A 128 -4.96 5.13 45.26
N LYS A 129 -5.28 5.85 44.18
CA LYS A 129 -6.38 6.83 44.16
C LYS A 129 -7.78 6.20 44.12
N LEU A 130 -7.91 4.93 43.74
CA LEU A 130 -9.19 4.25 43.52
C LEU A 130 -9.57 3.21 44.58
N SER A 131 -8.64 2.59 45.32
CA SER A 131 -9.00 1.70 46.44
C SER A 131 -7.86 1.39 47.42
N LYS A 132 -8.13 1.56 48.72
CA LYS A 132 -7.30 1.12 49.85
C LYS A 132 -7.42 -0.40 50.07
N THR A 133 -6.66 -1.21 49.34
CA THR A 133 -6.36 -2.58 49.78
C THR A 133 -5.04 -3.03 49.17
N ASN A 134 -4.05 -3.29 50.04
CA ASN A 134 -2.74 -3.82 49.68
C ASN A 134 -2.87 -5.20 49.02
N LEU A 135 -2.69 -5.24 47.71
CA LEU A 135 -2.33 -6.44 46.97
C LEU A 135 -0.97 -6.19 46.32
N ILE A 136 0.01 -6.96 46.78
CA ILE A 136 1.40 -6.94 46.34
C ILE A 136 1.43 -7.42 44.89
N PHE A 137 1.41 -6.49 43.92
CA PHE A 137 1.77 -6.79 42.53
C PHE A 137 3.29 -6.80 42.42
N SER A 138 3.90 -7.90 42.88
CA SER A 138 5.31 -8.15 42.63
C SER A 138 5.52 -8.50 41.15
N ASN A 139 6.15 -7.57 40.44
CA ASN A 139 6.90 -7.71 39.19
C ASN A 139 6.18 -7.57 37.83
N PHE A 140 6.57 -6.49 37.15
CA PHE A 140 6.74 -6.27 35.70
C PHE A 140 5.50 -6.25 34.77
N LYS A 141 5.25 -5.05 34.25
CA LYS A 141 4.48 -4.64 33.05
C LYS A 141 2.96 -4.57 33.20
N VAL A 142 2.49 -3.68 34.07
CA VAL A 142 1.06 -3.37 34.21
C VAL A 142 0.40 -2.99 32.89
N TYR A 143 1.06 -2.16 32.07
CA TYR A 143 0.54 -1.87 30.72
C TYR A 143 0.35 -3.15 29.89
N CYS A 144 1.38 -4.02 29.85
CA CYS A 144 1.34 -5.26 29.07
C CYS A 144 0.19 -6.16 29.54
N ASN A 145 0.04 -6.35 30.85
CA ASN A 145 -1.00 -7.20 31.43
C ASN A 145 -2.40 -6.65 31.16
N CYS A 146 -2.60 -5.33 31.26
CA CYS A 146 -3.88 -4.70 30.93
C CYS A 146 -4.27 -4.96 29.47
N VAL A 147 -3.33 -4.76 28.54
CA VAL A 147 -3.58 -4.99 27.10
C VAL A 147 -3.82 -6.47 26.81
N LEU A 148 -3.04 -7.37 27.41
CA LEU A 148 -3.21 -8.82 27.27
C LEU A 148 -4.59 -9.27 27.74
N ASP A 149 -5.00 -8.90 28.96
CA ASP A 149 -6.26 -9.32 29.53
C ASP A 149 -7.45 -8.78 28.74
N LEU A 150 -7.40 -7.51 28.33
CA LEU A 150 -8.43 -6.93 27.48
C LEU A 150 -8.51 -7.63 26.12
N TRP A 151 -7.38 -7.93 25.49
CA TRP A 151 -7.37 -8.56 24.16
C TRP A 151 -7.79 -10.04 24.18
N ILE A 152 -7.24 -10.81 25.13
CA ILE A 152 -7.39 -12.27 25.20
C ILE A 152 -8.64 -12.67 25.96
N ASN A 153 -8.96 -11.98 27.07
CA ASN A 153 -9.99 -12.45 28.00
C ASN A 153 -11.32 -11.69 27.85
N ASP A 154 -11.33 -10.47 27.29
CA ASP A 154 -12.56 -9.69 27.13
C ASP A 154 -13.25 -9.89 25.77
N SER A 155 -14.46 -10.44 25.79
CA SER A 155 -15.28 -10.72 24.63
C SER A 155 -15.80 -9.45 23.93
N SER A 156 -16.02 -8.37 24.69
CA SER A 156 -16.48 -7.09 24.15
C SER A 156 -15.41 -6.44 23.27
N ILE A 157 -14.12 -6.59 23.62
CA ILE A 157 -12.98 -6.11 22.82
C ILE A 157 -12.89 -6.86 21.50
N ARG A 158 -13.03 -8.19 21.51
CA ARG A 158 -13.05 -8.99 20.26
C ARG A 158 -14.25 -8.67 19.40
N THR A 159 -15.41 -8.43 20.01
CA THR A 159 -16.62 -8.00 19.30
C THR A 159 -16.42 -6.62 18.66
N ALA A 160 -15.84 -5.66 19.40
CA ALA A 160 -15.48 -4.35 18.87
C ALA A 160 -14.48 -4.46 17.70
N TYR A 161 -13.51 -5.39 17.77
CA TYR A 161 -12.59 -5.67 16.66
C TYR A 161 -13.32 -6.18 15.40
N ASN A 162 -14.31 -7.05 15.56
CA ASN A 162 -15.14 -7.53 14.44
C ASN A 162 -16.01 -6.42 13.82
N HIS A 163 -16.31 -5.37 14.58
CA HIS A 163 -17.02 -4.17 14.17
C HIS A 163 -16.05 -3.03 13.78
N SER A 164 -14.76 -3.31 13.60
CA SER A 164 -13.75 -2.29 13.29
C SER A 164 -13.96 -1.57 11.95
N ASN A 165 -14.88 -2.03 11.10
CA ASN A 165 -15.30 -1.28 9.91
C ASN A 165 -16.16 -0.04 10.26
N GLU A 166 -16.74 0.03 11.47
CA GLU A 166 -17.59 1.13 11.93
C GLU A 166 -16.79 2.32 12.50
N PHE A 167 -15.50 2.12 12.77
CA PHE A 167 -14.60 3.15 13.29
C PHE A 167 -13.20 3.06 12.67
N GLN A 168 -12.28 3.92 13.09
CA GLN A 168 -10.94 4.00 12.50
C GLN A 168 -9.96 3.16 13.33
N LEU A 169 -9.76 1.91 12.92
CA LEU A 169 -8.74 1.01 13.46
C LEU A 169 -7.64 0.78 12.42
N ILE A 170 -6.40 0.54 12.87
CA ILE A 170 -5.31 0.19 11.97
C ILE A 170 -5.44 -1.24 11.47
N ASP A 171 -5.13 -1.49 10.19
CA ASP A 171 -5.28 -2.82 9.56
C ASP A 171 -4.58 -3.94 10.34
N ASN A 172 -3.37 -3.68 10.82
CA ASN A 172 -2.54 -4.67 11.51
C ASN A 172 -2.72 -4.68 13.03
N ALA A 173 -3.85 -4.17 13.55
CA ALA A 173 -4.11 -4.07 14.99
C ALA A 173 -3.95 -5.43 15.70
N LYS A 174 -4.60 -6.46 15.16
CA LYS A 174 -4.49 -7.84 15.67
C LYS A 174 -3.05 -8.32 15.77
N TYR A 175 -2.25 -8.09 14.72
CA TYR A 175 -0.84 -8.52 14.71
C TYR A 175 -0.02 -7.91 15.86
N PHE A 176 -0.22 -6.62 16.15
CA PHE A 176 0.49 -5.97 17.25
C PHE A 176 -0.04 -6.41 18.62
N LEU A 177 -1.36 -6.54 18.76
CA LEU A 177 -2.00 -7.01 20.00
C LEU A 177 -1.56 -8.44 20.36
N ASP A 178 -1.48 -9.33 19.37
CA ASP A 178 -0.98 -10.71 19.55
C ASP A 178 0.51 -10.74 19.96
N LYS A 179 1.26 -9.66 19.73
CA LYS A 179 2.71 -9.55 20.03
C LYS A 179 3.03 -8.59 21.18
N VAL A 180 2.03 -8.21 21.97
CA VAL A 180 2.18 -7.23 23.07
C VAL A 180 3.33 -7.56 24.01
N GLU A 181 3.51 -8.82 24.42
CA GLU A 181 4.59 -9.20 25.33
C GLU A 181 5.98 -8.91 24.76
N THR A 182 6.17 -9.17 23.45
CA THR A 182 7.43 -8.96 22.74
C THR A 182 7.70 -7.47 22.54
N ILE A 183 6.70 -6.71 22.07
CA ILE A 183 6.82 -5.29 21.73
C ILE A 183 7.09 -4.43 22.97
N THR A 184 6.58 -4.84 24.13
CA THR A 184 6.74 -4.13 25.41
C THR A 184 8.06 -4.43 26.11
N ARG A 185 8.90 -5.34 25.60
CA ARG A 185 10.23 -5.60 26.20
C ARG A 185 11.18 -4.42 25.99
N ALA A 186 12.05 -4.16 26.95
CA ALA A 186 13.06 -3.11 26.87
C ALA A 186 14.12 -3.37 25.77
N ASP A 187 14.44 -4.65 25.54
CA ASP A 187 15.40 -5.13 24.54
C ASP A 187 14.77 -5.42 23.16
N TYR A 188 13.53 -4.97 22.93
CA TYR A 188 12.81 -5.26 21.70
C TYR A 188 13.49 -4.65 20.46
N ILE A 189 13.83 -5.51 19.49
CA ILE A 189 14.32 -5.12 18.17
C ILE A 189 13.29 -5.57 17.12
N PRO A 190 12.71 -4.65 16.33
CA PRO A 190 11.71 -4.98 15.32
C PRO A 190 12.24 -5.92 14.23
N THR A 191 11.44 -6.94 13.91
CA THR A 191 11.68 -7.81 12.75
C THR A 191 11.30 -7.12 11.43
N ASN A 192 11.65 -7.71 10.29
CA ASN A 192 11.18 -7.22 8.99
C ASN A 192 9.66 -7.22 8.89
N GLU A 193 8.99 -8.23 9.47
CA GLU A 193 7.54 -8.31 9.49
C GLU A 193 6.91 -7.18 10.33
N ASP A 194 7.50 -6.87 11.49
CA ASP A 194 7.07 -5.74 12.33
C ASP A 194 7.15 -4.42 11.57
N ILE A 195 8.24 -4.21 10.83
CA ILE A 195 8.46 -3.00 10.02
C ILE A 195 7.49 -2.96 8.84
N LEU A 196 7.22 -4.08 8.18
CA LEU A 196 6.25 -4.16 7.08
C LEU A 196 4.84 -3.82 7.54
N LYS A 197 4.45 -4.31 8.72
CA LYS A 197 3.12 -4.11 9.30
C LYS A 197 2.97 -2.78 10.03
N SER A 198 4.06 -2.09 10.36
CA SER A 198 4.03 -0.79 11.03
C SER A 198 3.43 0.30 10.15
N ARG A 199 2.63 1.16 10.76
CA ARG A 199 1.93 2.27 10.13
C ARG A 199 2.50 3.59 10.62
N LYS A 200 2.92 4.41 9.67
CA LYS A 200 3.22 5.83 9.86
C LYS A 200 2.60 6.62 8.71
N ILE A 201 1.97 7.74 9.03
CA ILE A 201 1.41 8.64 8.01
C ILE A 201 2.57 9.26 7.23
N THR A 202 2.56 9.06 5.90
CA THR A 202 3.53 9.67 4.99
C THR A 202 3.13 11.13 4.73
N ASN A 203 3.82 12.06 5.38
CA ASN A 203 3.58 13.52 5.26
C ASN A 203 4.47 14.20 4.20
N GLY A 204 5.30 13.45 3.49
CA GLY A 204 6.29 13.99 2.55
C GLY A 204 6.46 13.11 1.31
N ILE A 205 7.55 13.35 0.60
CA ILE A 205 7.98 12.59 -0.56
C ILE A 205 9.20 11.77 -0.14
N ASN A 206 9.11 10.46 -0.27
CA ASN A 206 10.22 9.55 0.00
C ASN A 206 10.71 8.98 -1.33
N GLU A 207 11.98 9.21 -1.66
CA GLU A 207 12.64 8.55 -2.79
C GLU A 207 13.38 7.30 -2.30
N VAL A 208 13.17 6.18 -3.00
CA VAL A 208 13.93 4.95 -2.80
C VAL A 208 14.51 4.51 -4.12
N THR A 209 15.80 4.19 -4.13
CA THR A 209 16.49 3.67 -5.31
C THR A 209 16.89 2.22 -5.06
N PHE A 210 16.62 1.35 -6.03
CA PHE A 210 17.13 -0.03 -6.02
C PHE A 210 17.60 -0.46 -7.40
N LYS A 211 18.46 -1.47 -7.43
CA LYS A 211 19.10 -2.00 -8.63
C LYS A 211 18.65 -3.43 -8.86
N ILE A 212 18.00 -3.70 -9.99
CA ILE A 212 17.53 -5.05 -10.36
C ILE A 212 18.49 -5.62 -11.42
N LYS A 213 18.98 -6.84 -11.17
CA LYS A 213 19.73 -7.62 -12.18
C LYS A 213 18.75 -8.18 -13.20
N MET A 214 19.00 -7.92 -14.47
CA MET A 214 18.18 -8.40 -15.58
C MET A 214 18.45 -9.89 -15.83
N THR A 215 17.40 -10.71 -15.99
CA THR A 215 17.51 -12.12 -16.38
C THR A 215 17.66 -12.28 -17.91
N LYS A 216 18.30 -13.37 -18.34
CA LYS A 216 18.68 -13.63 -19.74
C LYS A 216 17.49 -13.57 -20.70
N GLY A 217 17.59 -12.73 -21.74
CA GLY A 217 16.59 -12.55 -22.81
C GLY A 217 16.42 -11.08 -23.22
N MET A 218 16.64 -10.19 -22.25
CA MET A 218 16.85 -8.75 -22.44
C MET A 218 18.27 -8.45 -21.95
N ASN A 219 19.00 -7.56 -22.62
CA ASN A 219 20.43 -7.32 -22.42
C ASN A 219 20.94 -7.54 -20.98
N THR A 220 22.05 -8.27 -20.84
CA THR A 220 22.73 -8.51 -19.56
C THR A 220 23.12 -7.18 -18.92
N GLY A 221 22.41 -6.74 -17.89
CA GLY A 221 22.61 -5.43 -17.26
C GLY A 221 21.93 -5.29 -15.90
N ILE A 222 22.19 -4.17 -15.24
CA ILE A 222 21.55 -3.77 -13.99
C ILE A 222 20.65 -2.57 -14.29
N GLN A 223 19.33 -2.72 -14.12
CA GLN A 223 18.39 -1.62 -14.24
C GLN A 223 18.25 -0.91 -12.89
N THR A 224 18.44 0.41 -12.88
CA THR A 224 18.17 1.24 -11.70
C THR A 224 16.72 1.69 -11.72
N PHE A 225 16.01 1.53 -10.61
CA PHE A 225 14.66 2.06 -10.37
C PHE A 225 14.73 3.12 -9.29
N LYS A 226 14.06 4.25 -9.53
CA LYS A 226 13.80 5.33 -8.58
C LYS A 226 12.30 5.39 -8.33
N MET A 227 11.90 5.01 -7.11
CA MET A 227 10.50 5.03 -6.69
C MET A 227 10.23 6.22 -5.78
N PHE A 228 9.12 6.91 -6.03
CA PHE A 228 8.68 8.06 -5.23
C PHE A 228 7.38 7.72 -4.49
N ASP A 229 7.43 7.58 -3.17
CA ASP A 229 6.25 7.41 -2.30
C ASP A 229 5.79 8.75 -1.76
N VAL A 230 4.53 9.08 -2.02
CA VAL A 230 3.90 10.32 -1.61
C VAL A 230 2.69 10.06 -0.72
N GLY A 231 2.40 10.99 0.19
CA GLY A 231 1.24 10.90 1.07
C GLY A 231 -0.08 10.76 0.29
N GLY A 232 -0.86 9.74 0.62
CA GLY A 232 -2.13 9.42 -0.07
C GLY A 232 -3.37 10.15 0.47
N GLN A 233 -3.29 10.69 1.69
CA GLN A 233 -4.37 11.44 2.33
C GLN A 233 -4.62 12.76 1.60
N ARG A 234 -5.86 13.25 1.58
CA ARG A 234 -6.27 14.45 0.81
C ARG A 234 -5.35 15.66 1.05
N ASN A 235 -5.01 15.93 2.31
CA ASN A 235 -4.17 17.08 2.70
C ASN A 235 -2.70 17.00 2.25
N ASN A 236 -2.24 15.82 1.82
CA ASN A 236 -0.88 15.62 1.34
C ASN A 236 -0.76 15.62 -0.19
N ARG A 237 -1.88 15.61 -0.94
CA ARG A 237 -1.88 15.46 -2.40
C ARG A 237 -1.38 16.69 -3.16
N ASN A 238 -1.39 17.86 -2.53
CA ASN A 238 -0.83 19.09 -3.11
C ASN A 238 0.68 19.00 -3.36
N LYS A 239 1.40 18.06 -2.72
CA LYS A 239 2.84 17.84 -2.93
C LYS A 239 3.15 16.97 -4.15
N TRP A 240 2.17 16.26 -4.71
CA TRP A 240 2.38 15.29 -5.78
C TRP A 240 2.98 15.91 -7.04
N LEU A 241 2.56 17.13 -7.39
CA LEU A 241 3.04 17.84 -8.57
C LEU A 241 4.56 18.03 -8.57
N GLN A 242 5.21 18.08 -7.41
CA GLN A 242 6.65 18.29 -7.26
C GLN A 242 7.49 17.13 -7.82
N VAL A 243 6.88 15.96 -8.06
CA VAL A 243 7.58 14.75 -8.56
C VAL A 243 7.02 14.22 -9.87
N PHE A 244 6.11 14.94 -10.54
CA PHE A 244 5.52 14.47 -11.79
C PHE A 244 6.50 14.55 -12.98
N GLU A 245 7.53 15.41 -12.90
CA GLU A 245 8.44 15.62 -14.01
C GLU A 245 9.32 14.40 -14.30
N GLY A 246 9.21 13.89 -15.52
CA GLY A 246 10.02 12.79 -16.02
C GLY A 246 9.70 11.43 -15.39
N ILE A 247 8.50 11.24 -14.83
CA ILE A 247 8.01 9.92 -14.41
C ILE A 247 7.74 9.05 -15.63
N ASP A 248 8.29 7.83 -15.63
CA ASP A 248 8.09 6.85 -16.70
C ASP A 248 6.79 6.03 -16.48
N ALA A 249 6.48 5.70 -15.23
CA ALA A 249 5.28 4.94 -14.88
C ALA A 249 4.67 5.37 -13.55
N VAL A 250 3.34 5.28 -13.46
CA VAL A 250 2.59 5.47 -12.22
C VAL A 250 2.20 4.10 -11.68
N LEU A 251 2.62 3.78 -10.46
CA LEU A 251 2.10 2.65 -9.70
C LEU A 251 0.94 3.13 -8.82
N PHE A 252 -0.28 2.93 -9.29
CA PHE A 252 -1.49 3.29 -8.56
C PHE A 252 -1.96 2.13 -7.67
N VAL A 253 -2.08 2.35 -6.36
CA VAL A 253 -2.44 1.31 -5.39
C VAL A 253 -3.82 1.61 -4.80
N ILE A 254 -4.75 0.66 -4.95
CA ILE A 254 -6.10 0.70 -4.39
C ILE A 254 -6.25 -0.41 -3.35
N SER A 255 -6.91 -0.12 -2.22
CA SER A 255 -7.29 -1.17 -1.25
C SER A 255 -8.64 -1.76 -1.62
N CYS A 256 -8.66 -3.00 -2.08
CA CYS A 256 -9.93 -3.67 -2.38
C CYS A 256 -10.67 -4.10 -1.11
N GLY A 257 -9.95 -4.37 -0.02
CA GLY A 257 -10.53 -4.78 1.26
C GLY A 257 -11.22 -3.66 2.05
N ASP A 258 -11.09 -2.40 1.62
CA ASP A 258 -11.65 -1.23 2.33
C ASP A 258 -13.05 -0.84 1.80
N PHE A 259 -13.75 -1.75 1.10
CA PHE A 259 -15.04 -1.47 0.46
C PHE A 259 -16.16 -1.10 1.43
N ASP A 260 -16.06 -1.52 2.70
CA ASP A 260 -17.03 -1.32 3.78
C ASP A 260 -16.59 -0.26 4.80
N GLN A 261 -15.60 0.56 4.46
CA GLN A 261 -14.98 1.55 5.35
C GLN A 261 -15.05 2.97 4.80
N TYR A 262 -14.94 3.94 5.71
CA TYR A 262 -14.93 5.38 5.41
C TYR A 262 -13.53 5.99 5.65
N LEU A 263 -13.23 7.09 4.96
CA LEU A 263 -11.95 7.80 5.11
C LEU A 263 -11.78 8.34 6.54
N ARG A 264 -10.53 8.35 7.02
CA ARG A 264 -10.19 8.96 8.32
C ARG A 264 -10.41 10.47 8.31
N GLU A 265 -10.12 11.12 7.18
CA GLU A 265 -10.27 12.56 6.98
C GLU A 265 -11.70 13.01 6.61
N ASP A 266 -12.57 12.09 6.18
CA ASP A 266 -13.94 12.39 5.75
C ASP A 266 -14.86 11.19 6.00
N PRO A 267 -15.63 11.16 7.11
CA PRO A 267 -16.46 10.02 7.49
C PRO A 267 -17.66 9.81 6.56
N ARG A 268 -17.91 10.69 5.59
CA ARG A 268 -18.98 10.55 4.61
C ARG A 268 -18.52 9.86 3.32
N GLN A 269 -17.20 9.83 3.08
CA GLN A 269 -16.63 9.26 1.87
C GLN A 269 -16.18 7.82 2.11
N ASN A 270 -16.74 6.88 1.34
CA ASN A 270 -16.27 5.50 1.30
C ASN A 270 -14.85 5.41 0.72
N ARG A 271 -13.99 4.59 1.32
CA ARG A 271 -12.57 4.48 0.95
C ARG A 271 -12.37 3.99 -0.48
N LEU A 272 -13.08 2.94 -0.88
CA LEU A 272 -12.96 2.37 -2.23
C LEU A 272 -13.51 3.34 -3.29
N LYS A 273 -14.63 4.02 -3.02
CA LYS A 273 -15.17 5.07 -3.92
C LYS A 273 -14.17 6.21 -4.12
N GLU A 274 -13.58 6.73 -3.05
CA GLU A 274 -12.50 7.74 -3.16
C GLU A 274 -11.34 7.24 -4.02
N SER A 275 -10.94 5.97 -3.88
CA SER A 275 -9.85 5.42 -4.69
C SER A 275 -10.19 5.36 -6.18
N LEU A 276 -11.43 5.02 -6.55
CA LEU A 276 -11.89 5.02 -7.94
C LEU A 276 -11.93 6.44 -8.51
N GLU A 277 -12.51 7.40 -7.78
CA GLU A 277 -12.51 8.82 -8.17
C GLU A 277 -11.09 9.38 -8.31
N LEU A 278 -10.20 9.00 -7.40
CA LEU A 278 -8.80 9.41 -7.45
C LEU A 278 -8.08 8.80 -8.65
N PHE A 279 -8.37 7.54 -8.98
CA PHE A 279 -7.82 6.88 -10.16
C PHE A 279 -8.24 7.62 -11.44
N GLU A 280 -9.52 7.97 -11.58
CA GLU A 280 -10.02 8.77 -12.71
C GLU A 280 -9.27 10.11 -12.82
N ARG A 281 -9.04 10.81 -11.70
CA ARG A 281 -8.28 12.07 -11.68
C ARG A 281 -6.82 11.88 -12.09
N VAL A 282 -6.18 10.77 -11.70
CA VAL A 282 -4.81 10.43 -12.10
C VAL A 282 -4.73 10.02 -13.57
N TRP A 283 -5.71 9.25 -14.04
CA TRP A 283 -5.84 8.83 -15.43
C TRP A 283 -6.03 10.02 -16.38
N ASN A 284 -6.81 11.02 -15.97
CA ASN A 284 -7.04 12.23 -16.76
C ASN A 284 -6.03 13.37 -16.46
N ASN A 285 -4.98 13.12 -15.68
CA ASN A 285 -4.04 14.17 -15.29
C ASN A 285 -3.10 14.54 -16.46
N ARG A 286 -3.18 15.80 -16.92
CA ARG A 286 -2.37 16.32 -18.03
C ARG A 286 -0.85 16.15 -17.86
N PHE A 287 -0.35 16.16 -16.63
CA PHE A 287 1.08 16.04 -16.33
C PHE A 287 1.56 14.58 -16.34
N LEU A 288 0.63 13.61 -16.34
CA LEU A 288 0.94 12.18 -16.33
C LEU A 288 0.52 11.48 -17.63
N LEU A 289 0.05 12.20 -18.65
CA LEU A 289 -0.47 11.62 -19.89
C LEU A 289 0.54 10.72 -20.62
N GLN A 290 1.84 11.04 -20.50
CA GLN A 290 2.91 10.27 -21.14
C GLN A 290 3.32 9.03 -20.34
N ALA A 291 2.96 8.95 -19.05
CA ALA A 291 3.32 7.84 -18.18
C ALA A 291 2.26 6.74 -18.26
N GLY A 292 2.69 5.49 -18.46
CA GLY A 292 1.81 4.33 -18.31
C GLY A 292 1.36 4.15 -16.86
N VAL A 293 0.24 3.46 -16.65
CA VAL A 293 -0.31 3.23 -15.31
C VAL A 293 -0.34 1.74 -14.99
N ILE A 294 0.24 1.37 -13.87
CA ILE A 294 0.15 0.04 -13.28
C ILE A 294 -0.78 0.17 -12.09
N CYS A 295 -1.90 -0.55 -12.10
CA CYS A 295 -2.87 -0.55 -11.04
C CYS A 295 -2.75 -1.82 -10.19
N PHE A 296 -2.41 -1.65 -8.93
CA PHE A 296 -2.38 -2.71 -7.93
C PHE A 296 -3.69 -2.71 -7.13
N LEU A 297 -4.50 -3.72 -7.41
CA LEU A 297 -5.68 -4.09 -6.64
C LEU A 297 -5.21 -4.81 -5.37
N ASN A 298 -4.79 -4.04 -4.38
CA ASN A 298 -4.13 -4.51 -3.18
C ASN A 298 -5.12 -4.98 -2.10
N LYS A 299 -4.58 -5.65 -1.06
CA LYS A 299 -5.32 -6.24 0.07
C LYS A 299 -6.34 -7.30 -0.37
N GLN A 300 -5.95 -8.15 -1.32
CA GLN A 300 -6.79 -9.27 -1.77
C GLN A 300 -7.07 -10.26 -0.64
N ASP A 301 -6.10 -10.49 0.24
CA ASP A 301 -6.25 -11.26 1.48
C ASP A 301 -7.35 -10.72 2.38
N VAL A 302 -7.38 -9.40 2.60
CA VAL A 302 -8.42 -8.74 3.40
C VAL A 302 -9.78 -8.82 2.71
N LEU A 303 -9.82 -8.59 1.40
CA LEU A 303 -11.05 -8.72 0.61
C LEU A 303 -11.64 -10.13 0.77
N MET A 304 -10.84 -11.17 0.49
CA MET A 304 -11.28 -12.56 0.59
C MET A 304 -11.78 -12.90 2.00
N SER A 305 -11.06 -12.45 3.04
CA SER A 305 -11.46 -12.67 4.43
C SER A 305 -12.79 -12.00 4.78
N LYS A 306 -13.05 -10.79 4.29
CA LYS A 306 -14.31 -10.06 4.56
C LYS A 306 -15.51 -10.70 3.86
N ILE A 307 -15.34 -11.11 2.60
CA ILE A 307 -16.39 -11.81 1.86
C ILE A 307 -16.71 -13.15 2.52
N ALA A 308 -15.68 -13.91 2.94
CA ALA A 308 -15.87 -15.17 3.68
C ALA A 308 -16.59 -14.96 5.03
N ALA A 309 -16.41 -13.80 5.67
CA ALA A 309 -17.12 -13.41 6.88
C ALA A 309 -18.55 -12.88 6.63
N GLY A 310 -19.06 -12.94 5.40
CA GLY A 310 -20.42 -12.52 5.05
C GLY A 310 -20.59 -11.01 4.86
N LYS A 311 -19.51 -10.25 4.66
CA LYS A 311 -19.61 -8.84 4.25
C LYS A 311 -19.89 -8.77 2.75
N HIS A 312 -20.80 -7.89 2.33
CA HIS A 312 -21.22 -7.78 0.94
C HIS A 312 -20.97 -6.37 0.39
N ILE A 313 -20.39 -6.29 -0.81
CA ILE A 313 -20.03 -5.01 -1.44
C ILE A 313 -21.26 -4.23 -1.94
N ASN A 314 -22.36 -4.90 -2.28
CA ASN A 314 -23.57 -4.27 -2.84
C ASN A 314 -24.23 -3.25 -1.92
N GLN A 315 -24.05 -3.38 -0.60
CA GLN A 315 -24.49 -2.38 0.38
C GLN A 315 -23.88 -1.00 0.14
N TYR A 316 -22.67 -0.98 -0.45
CA TYR A 316 -21.91 0.24 -0.74
C TYR A 316 -21.91 0.56 -2.24
N PHE A 317 -22.02 -0.45 -3.10
CA PHE A 317 -22.02 -0.37 -4.56
C PHE A 317 -23.23 -1.11 -5.15
N PRO A 318 -24.43 -0.50 -5.17
CA PRO A 318 -25.66 -1.15 -5.62
C PRO A 318 -25.61 -1.70 -7.05
N GLU A 319 -24.78 -1.10 -7.91
CA GLU A 319 -24.55 -1.56 -9.28
C GLU A 319 -23.91 -2.95 -9.36
N TYR A 320 -23.31 -3.44 -8.26
CA TYR A 320 -22.76 -4.78 -8.16
C TYR A 320 -23.81 -5.87 -8.39
N ASP A 321 -25.07 -5.66 -8.00
CA ASP A 321 -26.13 -6.65 -8.19
C ASP A 321 -26.39 -6.95 -9.68
N LYS A 322 -26.08 -5.99 -10.56
CA LYS A 322 -26.21 -6.12 -12.02
C LYS A 322 -24.93 -6.64 -12.69
N PHE A 323 -23.83 -6.78 -11.93
CA PHE A 323 -22.56 -7.23 -12.46
C PHE A 323 -22.53 -8.75 -12.61
N HIS A 324 -22.17 -9.20 -13.80
CA HIS A 324 -21.94 -10.60 -14.12
C HIS A 324 -20.50 -10.78 -14.62
N MET A 325 -19.80 -11.79 -14.10
CA MET A 325 -18.46 -12.14 -14.58
C MET A 325 -18.53 -12.65 -16.02
N SER A 326 -17.46 -12.44 -16.78
CA SER A 326 -17.34 -13.09 -18.08
C SER A 326 -17.16 -14.61 -17.90
N PRO A 327 -17.64 -15.44 -18.85
CA PRO A 327 -17.47 -16.89 -18.77
C PRO A 327 -16.00 -17.36 -18.70
N ALA A 328 -15.06 -16.54 -19.17
CA ALA A 328 -13.63 -16.83 -19.15
C ALA A 328 -12.97 -16.60 -17.77
N GLU A 329 -13.61 -15.84 -16.88
CA GLU A 329 -13.05 -15.46 -15.58
C GLU A 329 -13.38 -16.48 -14.47
N GLY A 330 -14.10 -17.56 -14.79
CA GLY A 330 -14.33 -18.70 -13.91
C GLY A 330 -15.79 -18.84 -13.43
N ASN A 331 -15.99 -19.60 -12.36
CA ASN A 331 -17.33 -20.01 -11.91
C ASN A 331 -18.05 -18.87 -11.16
N ILE A 332 -19.31 -18.60 -11.52
CA ILE A 332 -20.12 -17.45 -11.03
C ILE A 332 -20.32 -17.46 -9.50
N PHE A 333 -20.20 -18.63 -8.87
CA PHE A 333 -20.49 -18.84 -7.45
C PHE A 333 -19.37 -18.39 -6.47
N ASP A 334 -18.19 -18.02 -6.94
CA ASP A 334 -17.16 -17.44 -6.06
C ASP A 334 -17.38 -15.92 -5.91
N GLU A 335 -18.05 -15.55 -4.81
CA GLU A 335 -18.39 -14.17 -4.49
C GLU A 335 -17.15 -13.27 -4.31
N ALA A 336 -16.04 -13.82 -3.81
CA ALA A 336 -14.80 -13.06 -3.67
C ALA A 336 -14.17 -12.79 -5.04
N MET A 337 -14.21 -13.79 -5.93
CA MET A 337 -13.77 -13.63 -7.32
C MET A 337 -14.65 -12.62 -8.07
N ARG A 338 -15.98 -12.71 -7.92
CA ARG A 338 -16.92 -11.76 -8.51
C ARG A 338 -16.66 -10.34 -8.01
N THR A 339 -16.43 -10.17 -6.71
CA THR A 339 -16.13 -8.86 -6.11
C THR A 339 -14.84 -8.26 -6.66
N ARG A 340 -13.73 -9.02 -6.72
CA ARG A 340 -12.47 -8.48 -7.25
C ARG A 340 -12.54 -8.20 -8.76
N CYS A 341 -13.32 -8.96 -9.52
CA CYS A 341 -13.57 -8.72 -10.95
C CYS A 341 -14.40 -7.45 -11.15
N PHE A 342 -15.42 -7.22 -10.32
CA PHE A 342 -16.19 -5.98 -10.33
C PHE A 342 -15.30 -4.74 -10.09
N ILE A 343 -14.46 -4.77 -9.05
CA ILE A 343 -13.56 -3.65 -8.75
C ILE A 343 -12.58 -3.40 -9.91
N ARG A 344 -12.04 -4.47 -10.49
CA ARG A 344 -11.19 -4.38 -11.69
C ARG A 344 -11.94 -3.76 -12.87
N LYS A 345 -13.18 -4.18 -13.13
CA LYS A 345 -14.02 -3.68 -14.22
C LYS A 345 -14.22 -2.17 -14.11
N GLN A 346 -14.51 -1.65 -12.91
CA GLN A 346 -14.65 -0.21 -12.68
C GLN A 346 -13.40 0.58 -13.09
N LEU A 347 -12.20 0.07 -12.78
CA LEU A 347 -10.94 0.70 -13.15
C LEU A 347 -10.66 0.60 -14.66
N VAL A 348 -10.96 -0.56 -15.26
CA VAL A 348 -10.81 -0.77 -16.70
C VAL A 348 -11.75 0.16 -17.48
N ASP A 349 -12.97 0.35 -17.00
CA ASP A 349 -13.94 1.26 -17.62
C ASP A 349 -13.42 2.70 -17.62
N ILE A 350 -12.92 3.17 -16.47
CA ILE A 350 -12.27 4.49 -16.36
C ILE A 350 -11.10 4.62 -17.34
N ALA A 351 -10.27 3.56 -17.47
CA ALA A 351 -9.12 3.57 -18.35
C ALA A 351 -9.49 3.50 -19.85
N SER A 352 -10.66 2.95 -20.16
CA SER A 352 -11.17 2.80 -21.54
C SER A 352 -11.96 4.03 -22.02
N GLU A 353 -12.33 4.95 -21.11
CA GLU A 353 -13.01 6.18 -21.48
C GLU A 353 -12.10 7.10 -22.32
N PRO A 354 -12.61 7.69 -23.42
CA PRO A 354 -11.84 8.65 -24.18
C PRO A 354 -11.54 9.90 -23.34
N PRO A 355 -10.36 10.55 -23.49
CA PRO A 355 -9.97 11.68 -22.65
C PRO A 355 -10.96 12.85 -22.74
N LYS A 356 -11.52 13.25 -21.59
CA LYS A 356 -12.59 14.28 -21.51
C LYS A 356 -12.14 15.70 -21.94
N ARG A 357 -10.83 15.98 -22.04
CA ARG A 357 -10.27 17.32 -22.34
C ARG A 357 -9.02 17.27 -23.22
N LEU A 358 -9.08 16.59 -24.36
CA LEU A 358 -8.12 16.82 -25.44
C LEU A 358 -8.79 17.69 -26.51
N SER A 359 -8.14 18.77 -26.91
CA SER A 359 -8.51 19.48 -28.12
C SER A 359 -8.50 18.50 -29.30
N GLN A 360 -9.52 18.56 -30.15
CA GLN A 360 -9.68 17.70 -31.34
C GLN A 360 -8.48 17.73 -32.32
N LEU A 361 -7.51 18.63 -32.11
CA LEU A 361 -6.32 18.85 -32.94
C LEU A 361 -5.18 17.85 -32.71
N SER A 362 -5.28 16.91 -31.75
CA SER A 362 -4.15 16.01 -31.40
C SER A 362 -4.47 14.52 -31.49
N TYR A 363 -5.69 14.13 -31.86
CA TYR A 363 -6.15 12.73 -31.79
C TYR A 363 -5.55 11.82 -32.88
N GLY A 364 -4.93 12.38 -33.92
CA GLY A 364 -4.45 11.61 -35.06
C GLY A 364 -3.11 10.90 -34.89
N ASN A 365 -2.34 11.21 -33.84
CA ASN A 365 -0.94 10.74 -33.71
C ASN A 365 -0.49 10.53 -32.25
N GLN A 366 -1.42 10.33 -31.31
CA GLN A 366 -1.07 10.08 -29.91
C GLN A 366 -1.09 8.58 -29.60
N ARG A 367 0.01 8.09 -29.04
CA ARG A 367 0.14 6.73 -28.51
C ARG A 367 -0.96 6.49 -27.47
N GLU A 368 -1.64 5.36 -27.59
CA GLU A 368 -2.62 4.91 -26.60
C GLU A 368 -1.94 4.73 -25.24
N ARG A 369 -2.53 5.32 -24.19
CA ARG A 369 -1.99 5.23 -22.83
C ARG A 369 -2.21 3.81 -22.31
N GLN A 370 -1.14 3.15 -21.89
CA GLN A 370 -1.22 1.77 -21.40
C GLN A 370 -1.62 1.71 -19.92
N ALA A 371 -2.51 0.77 -19.60
CA ALA A 371 -2.90 0.42 -18.23
C ALA A 371 -2.76 -1.08 -17.98
N TYR A 372 -2.10 -1.45 -16.89
CA TYR A 372 -1.93 -2.84 -16.45
C TYR A 372 -2.60 -3.02 -15.09
N PHE A 373 -3.28 -4.14 -14.86
CA PHE A 373 -4.08 -4.38 -13.66
C PHE A 373 -3.71 -5.70 -13.00
N HIS A 374 -3.23 -5.62 -11.76
CA HIS A 374 -2.74 -6.78 -10.99
C HIS A 374 -3.45 -6.90 -9.65
N TYR A 375 -3.92 -8.11 -9.34
CA TYR A 375 -4.35 -8.48 -8.00
C TYR A 375 -3.12 -8.72 -7.12
N THR A 376 -3.03 -8.02 -5.98
CA THR A 376 -1.83 -8.04 -5.15
C THR A 376 -2.13 -8.10 -3.66
N VAL A 377 -1.17 -8.65 -2.93
CA VAL A 377 -1.01 -8.42 -1.48
C VAL A 377 0.33 -7.73 -1.33
N ALA A 378 0.40 -6.63 -0.59
CA ALA A 378 1.60 -5.77 -0.56
C ALA A 378 2.90 -6.49 -0.15
N THR A 379 2.77 -7.57 0.63
CA THR A 379 3.88 -8.42 1.09
C THR A 379 4.27 -9.51 0.08
N ASP A 380 3.55 -9.67 -1.03
CA ASP A 380 3.90 -10.61 -2.11
C ASP A 380 5.24 -10.20 -2.75
N THR A 381 6.20 -11.13 -2.74
CA THR A 381 7.54 -10.93 -3.27
C THR A 381 7.57 -10.84 -4.79
N GLU A 382 6.55 -11.36 -5.47
CA GLU A 382 6.45 -11.32 -6.93
C GLU A 382 5.95 -9.96 -7.44
N ASN A 383 5.46 -9.08 -6.56
CA ASN A 383 4.99 -7.75 -6.97
C ASN A 383 6.06 -6.92 -7.69
N VAL A 384 7.33 -7.03 -7.27
CA VAL A 384 8.42 -6.30 -7.94
C VAL A 384 8.57 -6.76 -9.39
N LYS A 385 8.48 -8.07 -9.64
CA LYS A 385 8.56 -8.63 -11.00
C LYS A 385 7.38 -8.16 -11.86
N LYS A 386 6.17 -8.07 -11.30
CA LYS A 386 4.99 -7.52 -12.01
C LYS A 386 5.24 -6.08 -12.46
N VAL A 387 5.64 -5.19 -11.52
CA VAL A 387 5.97 -3.79 -11.84
C VAL A 387 7.07 -3.72 -12.90
N PHE A 388 8.12 -4.52 -12.72
CA PHE A 388 9.27 -4.56 -13.61
C PHE A 388 8.86 -4.93 -15.05
N ASN A 389 8.10 -6.01 -15.22
CA ASN A 389 7.65 -6.48 -16.54
C ASN A 389 6.78 -5.43 -17.24
N ASP A 390 5.80 -4.87 -16.54
CA ASP A 390 4.92 -3.85 -17.12
C ASP A 390 5.69 -2.59 -17.53
N VAL A 391 6.60 -2.11 -16.68
CA VAL A 391 7.46 -0.96 -17.01
C VAL A 391 8.29 -1.24 -18.24
N HIS A 392 8.88 -2.44 -18.32
CA HIS A 392 9.66 -2.83 -19.47
C HIS A 392 8.83 -2.81 -20.75
N ASP A 393 7.63 -3.39 -20.73
CA ASP A 393 6.70 -3.39 -21.87
C ASP A 393 6.28 -1.98 -22.27
N MET A 394 6.05 -1.09 -21.29
CA MET A 394 5.78 0.34 -21.52
C MET A 394 6.93 1.04 -22.24
N ILE A 395 8.17 0.79 -21.83
CA ILE A 395 9.38 1.38 -22.43
C ILE A 395 9.57 0.85 -23.84
N VAL A 396 9.47 -0.46 -24.05
CA VAL A 396 9.61 -1.07 -25.39
C VAL A 396 8.56 -0.52 -26.34
N SER A 397 7.30 -0.46 -25.92
CA SER A 397 6.23 0.10 -26.76
C SER A 397 6.43 1.59 -27.04
N ARG A 398 6.98 2.37 -26.11
CA ARG A 398 7.35 3.78 -26.34
C ARG A 398 8.39 3.87 -27.46
N ASN A 399 9.46 3.10 -27.33
CA ASN A 399 10.59 3.12 -28.25
C ASN A 399 10.16 2.65 -29.65
N LEU A 400 9.27 1.66 -29.75
CA LEU A 400 8.73 1.20 -31.03
C LEU A 400 7.85 2.27 -31.72
N PHE A 401 7.00 2.97 -30.95
CA PHE A 401 6.18 4.07 -31.45
C PHE A 401 7.03 5.25 -31.94
N GLU A 402 8.04 5.66 -31.18
CA GLU A 402 8.99 6.72 -31.59
C GLU A 402 9.80 6.35 -32.85
N LEU A 403 10.01 5.05 -33.09
CA LEU A 403 10.66 4.54 -34.30
C LEU A 403 9.70 4.38 -35.49
N GLY A 404 8.40 4.64 -35.33
CA GLY A 404 7.36 4.48 -36.35
C GLY A 404 7.06 3.02 -36.70
N LEU A 405 7.30 2.09 -35.76
CA LEU A 405 7.04 0.66 -35.92
C LEU A 405 5.68 0.22 -35.32
N LEU A 406 5.03 1.12 -34.59
CA LEU A 406 3.67 1.09 -34.07
C LEU A 406 3.03 2.44 -34.39
#